data_AF-A0AA85JYY0-F1
#
_entry.id   AF-A0AA85JYY0-F1
#
_cell.length_a   1.000
_cell.length_b   1.000
_cell.length_c   1.000
_cell.angle_alpha   90.00
_cell.angle_beta   90.00
_cell.angle_gamma   90.00
#
_symmetry.space_group_name_H-M   'P 1'
#
loop_
_entity.id
_entity.type
_entity.pdbx_description
1 polymer ?
#
loop_
_entity_poly.entity_id
_entity_poly.type
_entity_poly.pdbx_seq_one_letter_code
_entity_poly.pdbx_strand_id
1 'polypeptide(L)'
;MSMQEFSDNLSTLSYMSRHRIPSWLYDSKSKALFGRTGKSWVLCLLFYATYYACLAAFFTGLLWLVLYFNVPEDHPARTGKQSLLDFKPGLGLRPTVEVQKSMIKFSTGDPQTYFPHVDNIDAFLQTYKDVNAKPDSQFASCKGKDADTKDVDKVCKFSLENLGPCNNKNSYGYSKGTPCVLLKLNKRF
;
A
#
# COMPACT_ATOMS: atom_id res chain seq x y z
N MET A 1 -18.09 21.65 -64.31
CA MET A 1 -17.26 20.49 -63.97
C MET A 1 -17.42 19.50 -65.11
N SER A 2 -16.38 19.30 -65.92
CA SER A 2 -16.51 18.56 -67.19
C SER A 2 -16.45 17.04 -66.92
N MET A 3 -17.13 16.23 -67.74
CA MET A 3 -17.10 14.77 -67.60
C MET A 3 -15.68 14.17 -67.78
N GLN A 4 -14.78 14.90 -68.46
CA GLN A 4 -13.36 14.53 -68.54
C GLN A 4 -12.69 14.53 -67.15
N GLU A 5 -12.90 15.57 -66.33
CA GLU A 5 -12.30 15.63 -64.99
C GLU A 5 -12.77 14.48 -64.08
N PHE A 6 -14.01 14.03 -64.21
CA PHE A 6 -14.53 12.91 -63.42
C PHE A 6 -13.90 11.57 -63.85
N SER A 7 -13.72 11.37 -65.16
CA SER A 7 -13.03 10.20 -65.72
C SER A 7 -11.56 10.14 -65.29
N ASP A 8 -10.88 11.29 -65.28
CA ASP A 8 -9.47 11.39 -64.89
C ASP A 8 -9.24 11.15 -63.38
N ASN A 9 -10.21 11.53 -62.54
CA ASN A 9 -10.18 11.21 -61.11
C ASN A 9 -10.49 9.73 -60.81
N LEU A 10 -11.30 9.07 -61.64
CA LEU A 10 -11.56 7.63 -61.50
C LEU A 10 -10.40 6.77 -61.99
N SER A 11 -9.72 7.19 -63.06
CA SER A 11 -8.55 6.47 -63.59
C SER A 11 -7.35 6.54 -62.63
N THR A 12 -7.14 7.67 -61.94
CA THR A 12 -6.13 7.82 -60.89
C THR A 12 -6.41 6.97 -59.65
N LEU A 13 -7.67 6.83 -59.23
CA LEU A 13 -8.04 5.94 -58.12
C LEU A 13 -7.88 4.45 -58.47
N SER A 14 -8.05 4.08 -59.74
CA SER A 14 -7.91 2.70 -60.22
C SER A 14 -6.44 2.21 -60.31
N TYR A 15 -5.47 3.13 -60.36
CA TYR A 15 -4.03 2.82 -60.44
C TYR A 15 -3.35 2.59 -59.08
N MET A 16 -4.09 2.72 -57.97
CA MET A 16 -3.57 2.48 -56.62
C MET A 16 -3.32 0.97 -56.42
N SER A 17 -2.08 0.55 -56.70
CA SER A 17 -1.57 -0.80 -56.46
C SER A 17 -1.88 -1.26 -55.04
N ARG A 18 -2.49 -2.46 -54.92
CA ARG A 18 -2.89 -3.08 -53.65
C ARG A 18 -1.65 -3.44 -52.83
N HIS A 19 -1.13 -2.49 -52.05
CA HIS A 19 -0.04 -2.75 -51.12
C HIS A 19 -0.52 -3.61 -49.95
N ARG A 20 0.24 -4.67 -49.62
CA ARG A 20 0.00 -5.59 -48.48
C ARG A 20 0.05 -4.86 -47.12
N ILE A 21 0.74 -3.71 -47.08
CA ILE A 21 0.80 -2.79 -45.94
C ILE A 21 0.21 -1.46 -46.44
N PRO A 22 -0.71 -0.83 -45.68
CA PRO A 22 -1.27 0.45 -46.10
C PRO A 22 -0.16 1.50 -46.28
N SER A 23 -0.25 2.33 -47.32
CA SER A 23 0.73 3.38 -47.61
C SER A 23 0.89 4.41 -46.50
N TRP A 24 -0.10 4.57 -45.62
CA TRP A 24 -0.03 5.43 -44.43
C TRP A 24 0.85 4.87 -43.31
N LEU A 25 1.07 3.55 -43.28
CA LEU A 25 1.85 2.87 -42.25
C LEU A 25 3.32 2.79 -42.63
N TYR A 26 3.62 2.37 -43.87
CA TYR A 26 4.97 2.25 -44.37
C TYR A 26 5.05 2.56 -45.87
N ASP A 27 5.89 3.54 -46.22
CA ASP A 27 6.23 3.84 -47.60
C ASP A 27 7.60 3.26 -47.93
N SER A 28 7.60 2.21 -48.76
CA SER A 28 8.81 1.51 -49.21
C SER A 28 9.74 2.37 -50.09
N LYS A 29 9.24 3.45 -50.72
CA LYS A 29 10.05 4.32 -51.60
C LYS A 29 10.86 5.33 -50.80
N SER A 30 10.23 5.95 -49.79
CA SER A 30 10.87 6.93 -48.91
C SER A 30 11.45 6.32 -47.63
N LYS A 31 11.23 5.01 -47.39
CA LYS A 31 11.52 4.31 -46.12
C LYS A 31 10.93 5.06 -44.92
N ALA A 32 9.75 5.63 -45.08
CA ALA A 32 9.05 6.38 -44.05
C ALA A 32 8.03 5.50 -43.32
N LEU A 33 8.03 5.56 -41.99
CA LEU A 33 7.04 4.93 -41.11
C LEU A 33 6.13 6.02 -40.57
N PHE A 34 4.80 5.86 -40.66
CA PHE A 34 3.81 6.88 -40.24
C PHE A 34 4.11 8.30 -40.77
N GLY A 35 4.54 8.40 -42.02
CA GLY A 35 4.82 9.70 -42.67
C GLY A 35 6.13 10.40 -42.25
N ARG A 36 7.00 9.76 -41.45
CA ARG A 36 8.33 10.28 -41.12
C ARG A 36 9.44 9.29 -41.49
N THR A 37 10.57 9.82 -41.96
CA THR A 37 11.77 9.02 -42.25
C THR A 37 12.36 8.44 -40.96
N GLY A 38 13.01 7.27 -41.04
CA GLY A 38 13.63 6.63 -39.87
C GLY A 38 14.61 7.55 -39.11
N LYS A 39 15.35 8.41 -39.81
CA LYS A 39 16.22 9.43 -39.21
C LYS A 39 15.44 10.43 -38.36
N SER A 40 14.29 10.91 -38.85
CA SER A 40 13.42 11.83 -38.10
C SER A 40 12.81 11.16 -36.87
N TRP A 41 12.41 9.89 -36.98
CA TRP A 41 11.92 9.11 -35.83
C TRP A 41 12.96 8.98 -34.72
N VAL A 42 14.19 8.59 -35.06
CA VAL A 42 15.28 8.49 -34.08
C VAL A 42 15.56 9.85 -33.43
N LEU A 43 15.58 10.94 -34.21
CA LEU A 43 15.79 12.28 -33.68
C LEU A 43 14.66 12.71 -32.72
N CYS A 44 13.40 12.44 -33.07
CA CYS A 44 12.26 12.73 -32.21
C CYS A 44 12.29 11.91 -30.91
N LEU A 45 12.56 10.61 -31.00
CA LEU A 45 12.63 9.75 -29.82
C LEU A 45 13.79 10.15 -28.91
N LEU A 46 14.95 10.47 -29.46
CA LEU A 46 16.10 10.95 -28.69
C LEU A 46 15.78 12.28 -28.01
N PHE A 47 15.16 13.22 -28.72
CA PHE A 47 14.72 14.50 -28.13
C PHE A 47 13.78 14.29 -26.95
N TYR A 48 12.70 13.50 -27.12
CA TYR A 48 11.76 13.24 -26.03
C TYR A 48 12.40 12.45 -24.89
N ALA A 49 13.26 11.47 -25.18
CA ALA A 49 13.96 10.71 -24.15
C ALA A 49 14.84 11.61 -23.29
N THR A 50 15.66 12.48 -23.90
CA THR A 50 16.50 13.44 -23.16
C THR A 50 15.65 14.45 -22.40
N TYR A 51 14.61 15.00 -23.04
CA TYR A 51 13.71 15.96 -22.40
C TYR A 51 13.03 15.37 -21.15
N TYR A 52 12.43 14.19 -21.27
CA TYR A 52 11.78 13.53 -20.14
C TYR A 52 12.78 13.05 -19.08
N ALA A 53 14.00 12.67 -19.46
CA ALA A 53 15.05 12.36 -18.50
C ALA A 53 15.43 13.60 -17.66
N CYS A 54 15.59 14.77 -18.30
CA CYS A 54 15.85 16.02 -17.58
C CYS A 54 14.68 16.42 -16.67
N LEU A 55 13.43 16.29 -17.14
CA LEU A 55 12.25 16.56 -16.32
C LEU A 55 12.13 15.61 -15.13
N ALA A 56 12.36 14.32 -15.34
CA ALA A 56 12.34 13.32 -14.27
C ALA A 56 13.41 13.65 -13.23
N ALA A 57 14.65 13.92 -13.65
CA ALA A 57 15.74 14.28 -12.75
C ALA A 57 15.43 15.55 -11.94
N PHE A 58 14.88 16.58 -12.59
CA PHE A 58 14.47 17.81 -11.91
C PHE A 58 13.37 17.55 -10.87
N PHE A 59 12.32 16.82 -11.24
CA PHE A 59 11.22 16.51 -10.34
C PHE A 59 11.66 15.62 -9.16
N THR A 60 12.48 14.60 -9.41
CA THR A 60 13.03 13.76 -8.35
C THR A 60 13.96 14.54 -7.42
N GLY A 61 14.76 15.46 -7.98
CA GLY A 61 15.65 16.32 -7.18
C GLY A 61 14.84 17.27 -6.29
N LEU A 62 13.77 17.87 -6.82
CA LEU A 62 12.86 18.70 -6.03
C LEU A 62 12.16 17.91 -4.93
N LEU A 63 11.62 16.72 -5.23
CA LEU A 63 10.98 15.87 -4.23
C LEU A 63 11.98 15.47 -3.13
N TRP A 64 13.19 15.06 -3.51
CA TRP A 64 14.22 14.69 -2.55
C TRP A 64 14.59 15.85 -1.64
N LEU A 65 14.80 17.05 -2.20
CA LEU A 65 15.08 18.26 -1.43
C LEU A 65 13.95 18.60 -0.46
N VAL A 66 12.70 18.60 -0.94
CA VAL A 66 11.53 18.91 -0.11
C VAL A 66 11.40 17.91 1.02
N LEU A 67 11.53 16.61 0.75
CA LEU A 67 11.41 15.57 1.76
C LEU A 67 12.54 15.66 2.79
N TYR A 68 13.78 15.86 2.36
CA TYR A 68 14.94 15.96 3.25
C TYR A 68 14.82 17.14 4.22
N PHE A 69 14.34 18.30 3.76
CA PHE A 69 14.23 19.49 4.62
C PHE A 69 12.94 19.54 5.45
N ASN A 70 11.84 18.94 5.00
CA ASN A 70 10.53 19.07 5.65
C ASN A 70 10.12 17.84 6.46
N VAL A 71 10.75 16.68 6.25
CA VAL A 71 10.35 15.42 6.88
C VAL A 71 11.51 14.86 7.70
N PRO A 72 11.47 14.93 9.04
CA PRO A 72 12.46 14.27 9.89
C PRO A 72 12.38 12.75 9.76
N GLU A 73 13.51 12.05 9.88
CA GLU A 73 13.57 10.59 9.70
C GLU A 73 12.95 9.82 10.88
N ASP A 74 13.04 10.36 12.09
CA ASP A 74 12.66 9.64 13.32
C ASP A 74 11.17 9.74 13.67
N HIS A 75 10.46 10.75 13.15
CA HIS A 75 9.06 11.00 13.50
C HIS A 75 8.30 11.68 12.36
N PRO A 76 6.98 11.50 12.28
CA PRO A 76 6.19 12.15 11.25
C PRO A 76 6.18 13.68 11.45
N ALA A 77 6.29 14.43 10.35
CA ALA A 77 6.40 15.90 10.37
C ALA A 77 5.21 16.64 11.00
N ARG A 78 4.04 15.98 11.15
CA ARG A 78 2.84 16.57 11.75
C ARG A 78 2.25 15.60 12.78
N THR A 79 2.40 15.93 14.06
CA THR A 79 1.85 15.17 15.19
C THR A 79 0.96 16.04 16.08
N GLY A 80 0.12 15.40 16.90
CA GLY A 80 -0.67 16.09 17.93
C GLY A 80 -1.79 16.98 17.40
N LYS A 81 -1.89 18.22 17.89
CA LYS A 81 -2.93 19.20 17.50
C LYS A 81 -2.78 19.70 16.06
N GLN A 82 -1.60 19.53 15.47
CA GLN A 82 -1.38 19.83 14.05
C GLN A 82 -1.96 18.76 13.13
N SER A 83 -2.28 17.58 13.69
CA SER A 83 -2.94 16.50 12.97
C SER A 83 -4.46 16.63 13.12
N LEU A 84 -5.20 16.19 12.09
CA LEU A 84 -6.66 16.13 12.11
C LEU A 84 -7.22 15.29 13.28
N LEU A 85 -6.39 14.39 13.84
CA LEU A 85 -6.77 13.48 14.91
C LEU A 85 -6.75 14.13 16.30
N ASP A 86 -6.25 15.38 16.43
CA ASP A 86 -6.29 16.21 17.65
C ASP A 86 -6.02 15.43 18.96
N PHE A 87 -4.89 14.72 19.01
CA PHE A 87 -4.52 13.91 20.18
C PHE A 87 -5.57 12.87 20.65
N LYS A 88 -6.48 12.40 19.78
CA LYS A 88 -7.41 11.27 20.06
C LYS A 88 -6.96 9.99 19.36
N PRO A 89 -6.52 8.93 20.09
CA PRO A 89 -5.98 7.74 19.45
C PRO A 89 -7.15 6.88 18.97
N GLY A 90 -6.97 6.22 17.83
CA GLY A 90 -7.93 5.20 17.40
C GLY A 90 -7.92 4.00 18.33
N LEU A 91 -9.08 3.38 18.50
CA LEU A 91 -9.25 2.13 19.24
C LEU A 91 -9.56 1.01 18.25
N GLY A 92 -8.67 0.03 18.17
CA GLY A 92 -8.90 -1.22 17.45
C GLY A 92 -9.48 -2.27 18.38
N LEU A 93 -10.32 -3.15 17.83
CA LEU A 93 -10.85 -4.33 18.52
C LEU A 93 -10.26 -5.60 17.90
N ARG A 94 -10.15 -6.66 18.68
CA ARG A 94 -9.86 -8.03 18.22
C ARG A 94 -10.80 -9.00 18.94
N PRO A 95 -11.32 -10.03 18.26
CA PRO A 95 -10.93 -10.52 16.93
C PRO A 95 -11.58 -9.77 15.76
N THR A 96 -10.89 -9.73 14.64
CA THR A 96 -11.39 -9.21 13.36
C THR A 96 -11.30 -10.32 12.31
N VAL A 97 -12.36 -11.11 12.18
CA VAL A 97 -12.46 -12.18 11.17
C VAL A 97 -12.84 -11.59 9.81
N GLU A 98 -13.73 -10.60 9.80
CA GLU A 98 -14.13 -9.89 8.59
C GLU A 98 -13.70 -8.42 8.69
N VAL A 99 -12.85 -7.96 7.78
CA VAL A 99 -12.25 -6.61 7.84
C VAL A 99 -13.29 -5.50 7.73
N GLN A 100 -14.41 -5.77 7.04
CA GLN A 100 -15.46 -4.78 6.79
C GLN A 100 -16.55 -4.76 7.89
N LYS A 101 -16.62 -5.76 8.76
CA LYS A 101 -17.67 -5.86 9.79
C LYS A 101 -17.07 -5.97 11.19
N SER A 102 -17.53 -5.10 12.10
CA SER A 102 -17.18 -5.15 13.52
C SER A 102 -18.03 -6.12 14.33
N MET A 103 -19.03 -6.76 13.71
CA MET A 103 -19.96 -7.63 14.40
C MET A 103 -19.36 -9.02 14.61
N ILE A 104 -19.30 -9.45 15.88
CA ILE A 104 -18.90 -10.81 16.25
C ILE A 104 -20.17 -11.66 16.31
N LYS A 105 -20.28 -12.63 15.39
CA LYS A 105 -21.42 -13.57 15.34
C LYS A 105 -20.90 -14.99 15.50
N PHE A 106 -21.34 -15.68 16.54
CA PHE A 106 -21.00 -17.07 16.75
C PHE A 106 -22.15 -17.78 17.49
N SER A 107 -22.16 -19.11 17.42
CA SER A 107 -23.04 -19.96 18.20
C SER A 107 -22.21 -20.67 19.27
N THR A 108 -22.69 -20.70 20.51
CA THR A 108 -22.04 -21.45 21.59
C THR A 108 -22.11 -22.97 21.37
N GLY A 109 -23.14 -23.44 20.66
CA GLY A 109 -23.36 -24.86 20.39
C GLY A 109 -22.52 -25.43 19.25
N ASP A 110 -21.93 -24.58 18.39
CA ASP A 110 -21.12 -25.03 17.26
C ASP A 110 -19.69 -24.48 17.34
N PRO A 111 -18.70 -25.33 17.67
CA PRO A 111 -17.30 -24.96 17.71
C PRO A 111 -16.77 -24.34 16.41
N GLN A 112 -17.24 -24.79 15.25
CA GLN A 112 -16.77 -24.31 13.95
C GLN A 112 -17.04 -22.81 13.75
N THR A 113 -18.07 -22.27 14.41
CA THR A 113 -18.43 -20.85 14.28
C THR A 113 -17.52 -19.92 15.07
N TYR A 114 -17.03 -20.34 16.25
CA TYR A 114 -16.17 -19.49 17.08
C TYR A 114 -14.67 -19.76 16.92
N PHE A 115 -14.26 -20.90 16.37
CA PHE A 115 -12.84 -21.19 16.13
C PHE A 115 -12.09 -20.11 15.33
N PRO A 116 -12.65 -19.54 14.24
CA PRO A 116 -11.99 -18.45 13.51
C PRO A 116 -11.72 -17.22 14.38
N HIS A 117 -12.60 -16.92 15.33
CA HIS A 117 -12.42 -15.82 16.27
C HIS A 117 -11.30 -16.11 17.28
N VAL A 118 -11.28 -17.33 17.82
CA VAL A 118 -10.25 -17.78 18.77
C VAL A 118 -8.87 -17.81 18.11
N ASP A 119 -8.80 -18.33 16.89
CA ASP A 119 -7.55 -18.41 16.11
C ASP A 119 -7.01 -17.02 15.77
N ASN A 120 -7.88 -16.07 15.42
CA ASN A 120 -7.48 -14.68 15.20
C ASN A 120 -6.89 -14.03 16.46
N ILE A 121 -7.45 -14.32 17.64
CA ILE A 121 -6.90 -13.84 18.92
C ILE A 121 -5.57 -14.52 19.21
N ASP A 122 -5.45 -15.83 19.01
CA ASP A 122 -4.21 -16.55 19.28
C ASP A 122 -3.08 -16.08 18.37
N ALA A 123 -3.35 -15.97 17.06
CA ALA A 123 -2.41 -15.40 16.09
C ALA A 123 -1.96 -13.97 16.47
N PHE A 124 -2.86 -13.14 17.01
CA PHE A 124 -2.50 -11.82 17.52
C PHE A 124 -1.61 -11.89 18.77
N LEU A 125 -1.87 -12.83 19.68
CA LEU A 125 -1.12 -12.98 20.93
C LEU A 125 0.19 -13.76 20.77
N GLN A 126 0.40 -14.48 19.66
CA GLN A 126 1.65 -15.21 19.38
C GLN A 126 2.87 -14.28 19.45
N THR A 127 2.80 -13.09 18.84
CA THR A 127 3.88 -12.09 18.92
C THR A 127 4.24 -11.72 20.36
N TYR A 128 3.24 -11.65 21.25
CA TYR A 128 3.48 -11.35 22.67
C TYR A 128 4.10 -12.54 23.41
N LYS A 129 3.73 -13.78 23.05
CA LYS A 129 4.36 -14.99 23.61
C LYS A 129 5.84 -15.06 23.21
N ASP A 130 6.15 -14.82 21.95
CA ASP A 130 7.52 -14.87 21.43
C ASP A 130 8.40 -13.78 22.04
N VAL A 131 7.87 -12.57 22.21
CA VAL A 131 8.58 -11.47 22.89
C VAL A 131 8.82 -11.80 24.37
N ASN A 132 7.85 -12.39 25.05
CA ASN A 132 7.99 -12.76 26.44
C ASN A 132 8.96 -13.94 26.66
N ALA A 133 9.13 -14.83 25.67
CA ALA A 133 10.09 -15.94 25.71
C ALA A 133 11.56 -15.50 25.56
N LYS A 134 11.83 -14.31 25.01
CA LYS A 134 13.20 -13.79 24.84
C LYS A 134 13.80 -13.33 26.18
N PRO A 135 15.14 -13.37 26.33
CA PRO A 135 15.80 -12.95 27.57
C PRO A 135 15.55 -11.47 27.90
N ASP A 136 15.49 -11.15 29.20
CA ASP A 136 15.15 -9.81 29.70
C ASP A 136 16.23 -8.75 29.44
N SER A 137 17.44 -9.15 29.03
CA SER A 137 18.58 -8.24 28.80
C SER A 137 18.33 -7.21 27.68
N GLN A 138 17.36 -7.46 26.79
CA GLN A 138 17.04 -6.60 25.65
C GLN A 138 15.83 -5.68 25.90
N PHE A 139 15.19 -5.76 27.08
CA PHE A 139 13.93 -5.09 27.37
C PHE A 139 14.02 -4.18 28.58
N ALA A 140 13.19 -3.14 28.62
CA ALA A 140 13.09 -2.25 29.77
C ALA A 140 12.23 -2.87 30.88
N SER A 141 12.60 -2.62 32.14
CA SER A 141 11.79 -2.96 33.30
C SER A 141 10.69 -1.91 33.50
N CYS A 142 9.52 -2.18 32.93
CA CYS A 142 8.38 -1.27 33.01
C CYS A 142 7.45 -1.67 34.16
N LYS A 143 7.89 -1.41 35.39
CA LYS A 143 7.07 -1.58 36.60
C LYS A 143 6.74 -0.21 37.19
N GLY A 144 5.49 0.23 37.06
CA GLY A 144 4.98 1.47 37.67
C GLY A 144 4.45 2.50 36.67
N LYS A 145 4.00 3.66 37.19
CA LYS A 145 3.51 4.79 36.38
C LYS A 145 4.64 5.62 35.74
N ASP A 146 5.85 5.49 36.26
CA ASP A 146 7.06 6.12 35.75
C ASP A 146 7.93 5.06 35.06
N ALA A 147 7.43 4.52 33.95
CA ALA A 147 8.26 3.75 33.03
C ALA A 147 9.14 4.73 32.24
N ASP A 148 10.06 5.37 32.95
CA ASP A 148 11.06 6.24 32.34
C ASP A 148 12.08 5.33 31.67
N THR A 149 11.78 4.93 30.43
CA THR A 149 12.73 4.28 29.55
C THR A 149 13.81 5.31 29.22
N LYS A 150 14.79 5.46 30.13
CA LYS A 150 15.99 6.28 29.92
C LYS A 150 16.79 5.85 28.69
N ASP A 151 16.60 4.59 28.25
CA ASP A 151 17.07 4.07 26.97
C ASP A 151 15.94 4.20 25.92
N VAL A 152 16.17 5.04 24.92
CA VAL A 152 15.24 5.28 23.79
C VAL A 152 14.99 3.99 22.98
N ASP A 153 15.91 3.03 23.04
CA ASP A 153 15.87 1.80 22.23
C ASP A 153 15.21 0.60 22.93
N LYS A 154 14.93 0.67 24.24
CA LYS A 154 14.39 -0.47 24.99
C LYS A 154 12.88 -0.39 25.14
N VAL A 155 12.20 -1.49 24.79
CA VAL A 155 10.73 -1.58 24.85
C VAL A 155 10.26 -2.33 26.10
N CYS A 156 9.05 -1.98 26.55
CA CYS A 156 8.38 -2.65 27.66
C CYS A 156 7.78 -3.99 27.23
N LYS A 157 8.01 -5.04 28.03
CA LYS A 157 7.27 -6.30 27.89
C LYS A 157 5.84 -6.15 28.42
N PHE A 158 4.90 -6.77 27.73
CA PHE A 158 3.51 -6.87 28.18
C PHE A 158 3.21 -8.31 28.61
N SER A 159 2.93 -8.51 29.90
CA SER A 159 2.54 -9.82 30.41
C SER A 159 1.13 -10.18 29.96
N LEU A 160 0.98 -11.40 29.42
CA LEU A 160 -0.32 -11.95 29.03
C LEU A 160 -1.23 -12.21 30.23
N GLU A 161 -0.68 -12.31 31.43
CA GLU A 161 -1.43 -12.48 32.68
C GLU A 161 -2.31 -11.26 32.99
N ASN A 162 -1.93 -10.08 32.49
CA ASN A 162 -2.72 -8.85 32.63
C ASN A 162 -4.06 -8.90 31.87
N LEU A 163 -4.25 -9.88 30.97
CA LEU A 163 -5.51 -10.11 30.25
C LEU A 163 -6.57 -10.82 31.12
N GLY A 164 -6.20 -11.21 32.36
CA GLY A 164 -7.12 -11.77 33.34
C GLY A 164 -7.75 -13.11 32.88
N PRO A 165 -9.10 -13.22 32.82
CA PRO A 165 -9.78 -14.47 32.49
C PRO A 165 -9.66 -14.87 31.01
N CYS A 166 -9.11 -13.99 30.15
CA CYS A 166 -9.04 -14.18 28.70
C CYS A 166 -7.81 -14.99 28.28
N ASN A 167 -7.87 -16.30 28.50
CA ASN A 167 -6.79 -17.25 28.20
C ASN A 167 -7.15 -18.25 27.09
N ASN A 168 -6.13 -18.76 26.39
CA ASN A 168 -6.29 -19.75 25.32
C ASN A 168 -6.97 -21.05 25.85
N LYS A 169 -6.64 -21.51 27.06
CA LYS A 169 -7.23 -22.72 27.68
C LYS A 169 -8.76 -22.71 27.77
N ASN A 170 -9.38 -21.53 27.88
CA ASN A 170 -10.83 -21.36 27.95
C ASN A 170 -11.42 -20.85 26.62
N SER A 171 -10.68 -20.99 25.50
CA SER A 171 -11.03 -20.45 24.18
C SER A 171 -11.49 -19.00 24.25
N TYR A 172 -10.83 -18.18 25.08
CA TYR A 172 -11.18 -16.77 25.31
C TYR A 172 -12.66 -16.54 25.67
N GLY A 173 -13.30 -17.50 26.35
CA GLY A 173 -14.69 -17.43 26.81
C GLY A 173 -15.77 -17.69 25.75
N TYR A 174 -15.38 -17.98 24.50
CA TYR A 174 -16.32 -18.25 23.40
C TYR A 174 -17.15 -19.53 23.63
N SER A 175 -16.57 -20.56 24.24
CA SER A 175 -17.27 -21.82 24.55
C SER A 175 -18.40 -21.65 25.59
N LYS A 176 -18.27 -20.65 26.48
CA LYS A 176 -19.25 -20.38 27.56
C LYS A 176 -20.27 -19.29 27.20
N GLY A 177 -20.17 -18.71 26.00
CA GLY A 177 -21.03 -17.59 25.58
C GLY A 177 -20.65 -16.24 26.19
N THR A 178 -19.49 -16.14 26.84
CA THR A 178 -18.95 -14.89 27.40
C THR A 178 -17.66 -14.54 26.66
N PRO A 179 -17.74 -14.03 25.42
CA PRO A 179 -16.57 -13.84 24.56
C PRO A 179 -15.69 -12.69 25.06
N CYS A 180 -14.38 -12.90 25.08
CA CYS A 180 -13.41 -11.83 25.30
C CYS A 180 -13.15 -11.06 24.02
N VAL A 181 -13.12 -9.73 24.14
CA VAL A 181 -12.70 -8.80 23.08
C VAL A 181 -11.48 -8.05 23.58
N LEU A 182 -10.39 -8.09 22.82
CA LEU A 182 -9.17 -7.35 23.13
C LEU A 182 -9.26 -5.96 22.53
N LEU A 183 -8.98 -4.95 23.34
CA LEU A 183 -8.91 -3.56 22.91
C LEU A 183 -7.45 -3.17 22.71
N LYS A 184 -7.14 -2.64 21.52
CA LYS A 184 -5.80 -2.18 21.14
C LYS A 184 -5.86 -0.69 20.84
N LEU A 185 -5.05 0.09 21.56
CA LEU A 185 -4.82 1.48 21.21
C LEU A 185 -3.86 1.58 20.03
N ASN A 186 -4.16 2.47 19.09
CA ASN A 186 -3.25 2.76 18.00
C ASN A 186 -2.01 3.49 18.53
N LYS A 187 -0.83 2.94 18.22
CA LYS A 187 0.46 3.55 18.56
C LYS A 187 0.53 4.93 17.92
N ARG A 188 0.97 5.92 18.69
CA ARG A 188 1.34 7.24 18.20
C ARG A 188 2.78 7.56 18.56
N PHE A 189 3.35 8.47 17.80
CA PHE A 189 4.65 9.09 18.04
C PHE A 189 4.43 10.40 18.78
#